data_AF-Q2NKA4-F1
#
_entry.id   AF-Q2NKA4-F1
#
_cell.length_a   1.000
_cell.length_b   1.000
_cell.length_c   1.000
_cell.angle_alpha   90.00
_cell.angle_beta   90.00
_cell.angle_gamma   90.00
#
_symmetry.space_group_name_H-M   'P 1'
#
loop_
_entity.id
_entity.type
_entity.pdbx_description
1 polymer ?
#
loop_
_entity_poly.entity_id
_entity_poly.type
_entity_poly.pdbx_seq_one_letter_code
_entity_poly.pdbx_strand_id
1 'polypeptide(L)'
;MFKVKKQFKIISVYLFIFLGLLFINNNHQVMAMEKANNHIDKKAINTSIQLFDLLRDQKQIVEKIHYFRNKEKKRLNFYEVQQIIKLEQKNIELKQKISEIKKIFQKNNKKVTFNLKPLIKIIED
;
A
#
# COMPACT_ATOMS: atom_id res chain seq x y z
N MET A 1 -34.39 33.77 -49.72
CA MET A 1 -33.41 32.69 -49.45
C MET A 1 -32.19 33.11 -48.60
N PHE A 2 -31.80 34.40 -48.54
CA PHE A 2 -30.62 34.86 -47.77
C PHE A 2 -30.78 34.84 -46.24
N LYS A 3 -31.98 35.11 -45.70
CA LYS A 3 -32.25 35.10 -44.25
C LYS A 3 -32.10 33.69 -43.64
N VAL A 4 -32.58 32.67 -44.34
CA VAL A 4 -32.52 31.26 -43.92
C VAL A 4 -31.07 30.76 -43.86
N LYS A 5 -30.22 31.13 -44.83
CA LYS A 5 -28.78 30.76 -44.83
C LYS A 5 -28.02 31.32 -43.61
N LYS A 6 -28.37 32.52 -43.11
CA LYS A 6 -27.76 33.08 -41.90
C LYS A 6 -28.17 32.33 -40.63
N GLN A 7 -29.42 31.84 -40.57
CA GLN A 7 -29.92 31.05 -39.44
C GLN A 7 -29.26 29.67 -39.37
N PHE A 8 -29.05 28.99 -40.51
CA PHE A 8 -28.33 27.71 -40.55
C PHE A 8 -26.88 27.83 -40.07
N LYS A 9 -26.18 28.94 -40.36
CA LYS A 9 -24.83 29.18 -39.84
C LYS A 9 -24.81 29.26 -38.31
N ILE A 10 -25.79 29.95 -37.73
CA ILE A 10 -25.91 30.11 -36.27
C ILE A 10 -26.20 28.75 -35.62
N ILE A 11 -27.12 27.97 -36.20
CA ILE A 11 -27.45 26.61 -35.73
C ILE A 11 -26.22 25.70 -35.78
N SER A 12 -25.41 25.78 -36.85
CA SER A 12 -24.19 24.98 -36.99
C SER A 12 -23.16 25.28 -35.90
N VAL A 13 -23.02 26.55 -35.48
CA VAL A 13 -22.10 26.94 -34.40
C VAL A 13 -22.56 26.37 -33.07
N TYR A 14 -23.85 26.50 -32.75
CA TYR A 14 -24.40 25.92 -31.52
C TYR A 14 -24.30 24.39 -31.50
N LEU A 15 -24.54 23.73 -32.64
CA LEU A 15 -24.39 22.28 -32.75
C LEU A 15 -22.94 21.84 -32.51
N PHE A 16 -21.96 22.57 -33.05
CA PHE A 16 -20.54 22.27 -32.87
C PHE A 16 -20.08 22.47 -31.42
N ILE A 17 -20.54 23.54 -30.77
CA ILE A 17 -20.28 23.77 -29.34
C ILE A 17 -20.91 22.66 -28.48
N PHE A 18 -22.14 22.26 -28.80
CA PHE A 18 -22.84 21.21 -28.07
C PHE A 18 -22.15 19.84 -28.23
N LEU A 19 -21.70 19.50 -29.45
CA LEU A 19 -20.92 18.28 -29.69
C LEU A 19 -19.58 18.32 -28.94
N GLY A 20 -18.88 19.46 -28.95
CA GLY A 20 -17.62 19.63 -28.21
C GLY A 20 -17.80 19.40 -26.71
N LEU A 21 -18.84 19.99 -26.12
CA LEU A 21 -19.17 19.77 -24.71
C LEU A 21 -19.59 18.32 -24.41
N LEU A 22 -20.33 17.69 -25.31
CA LEU A 22 -20.75 16.29 -25.17
C LEU A 22 -19.55 15.34 -25.19
N PHE A 23 -18.58 15.58 -26.07
CA PHE A 23 -17.33 14.79 -26.10
C PHE A 23 -16.47 15.03 -24.86
N ILE A 24 -16.34 16.27 -24.36
CA ILE A 24 -15.59 16.57 -23.13
C ILE A 24 -16.23 15.90 -21.91
N ASN A 25 -17.55 15.96 -21.77
CA ASN A 25 -18.26 15.37 -20.63
C ASN A 25 -18.28 13.83 -20.68
N ASN A 26 -18.37 13.22 -21.86
CA ASN A 26 -18.23 11.75 -22.01
C ASN A 26 -16.77 11.28 -21.92
N ASN A 27 -15.78 12.18 -21.91
CA ASN A 27 -14.37 11.82 -21.80
C ASN A 27 -13.94 11.35 -20.41
N HIS A 28 -14.82 11.45 -19.39
CA HIS A 28 -14.55 10.87 -18.06
C HIS A 28 -14.32 9.36 -18.12
N GLN A 29 -14.74 8.67 -19.19
CA GLN A 29 -14.44 7.25 -19.44
C GLN A 29 -13.28 6.97 -20.42
N VAL A 30 -12.74 7.99 -21.11
CA VAL A 30 -11.63 7.84 -22.07
C VAL A 30 -10.29 8.29 -21.49
N MET A 31 -10.30 8.81 -20.25
CA MET A 31 -9.11 8.73 -19.42
C MET A 31 -8.84 7.24 -19.23
N ALA A 32 -7.85 6.72 -19.95
CA ALA A 32 -7.30 5.38 -19.76
C ALA A 32 -6.61 5.32 -18.40
N MET A 33 -7.41 5.42 -17.33
CA MET A 33 -7.02 4.88 -16.06
C MET A 33 -7.01 3.39 -16.32
N GLU A 34 -5.80 2.86 -16.47
CA GLU A 34 -5.55 1.42 -16.48
C GLU A 34 -6.49 0.84 -15.43
N LYS A 35 -7.43 0.00 -15.88
CA LYS A 35 -8.32 -0.72 -14.98
C LYS A 35 -7.35 -1.58 -14.20
N ALA A 36 -6.84 -1.04 -13.09
CA ALA A 36 -5.97 -1.76 -12.21
C ALA A 36 -6.79 -2.98 -11.87
N ASN A 37 -6.42 -4.10 -12.47
CA ASN A 37 -7.08 -5.35 -12.21
C ASN A 37 -6.91 -5.49 -10.71
N ASN A 38 -8.00 -5.26 -9.97
CA ASN A 38 -8.12 -5.52 -8.56
C ASN A 38 -8.11 -7.04 -8.36
N HIS A 39 -7.15 -7.74 -8.98
CA HIS A 39 -6.58 -8.94 -8.44
C HIS A 39 -5.92 -8.52 -7.14
N ILE A 40 -6.79 -8.37 -6.15
CA ILE A 40 -6.43 -8.42 -4.76
C ILE A 40 -5.61 -9.70 -4.62
N ASP A 41 -4.30 -9.54 -4.51
CA ASP A 41 -3.38 -10.64 -4.38
C ASP A 41 -3.69 -11.29 -3.03
N LYS A 42 -4.54 -12.33 -3.05
CA LYS A 42 -5.02 -13.02 -1.83
C LYS A 42 -3.83 -13.46 -0.97
N LYS A 43 -2.70 -13.76 -1.61
CA LYS A 43 -1.43 -14.08 -0.97
C LYS A 43 -0.88 -12.89 -0.17
N ALA A 44 -0.82 -11.69 -0.77
CA ALA A 44 -0.34 -10.48 -0.10
C ALA A 44 -1.25 -10.10 1.09
N ILE A 45 -2.57 -10.22 0.94
CA ILE A 45 -3.52 -10.02 2.04
C ILE A 45 -3.31 -11.05 3.15
N ASN A 46 -3.17 -12.33 2.81
CA ASN A 46 -2.96 -13.37 3.82
C ASN A 46 -1.65 -13.13 4.58
N THR A 47 -0.57 -12.75 3.89
CA THR A 47 0.71 -12.42 4.53
C THR A 47 0.63 -11.17 5.41
N SER A 48 -0.18 -10.17 5.05
CA SER A 48 -0.37 -8.97 5.89
C SER A 48 -1.19 -9.27 7.15
N ILE A 49 -2.23 -10.11 7.04
CA ILE A 49 -3.01 -10.60 8.19
C ILE A 49 -2.10 -11.40 9.14
N GLN A 50 -1.32 -12.34 8.60
CA GLN A 50 -0.35 -13.11 9.40
C GLN A 50 0.66 -12.20 10.12
N LEU A 51 1.17 -11.17 9.45
CA LEU A 51 2.08 -10.21 10.07
C LEU A 51 1.41 -9.45 11.22
N PHE A 52 0.15 -9.06 11.05
CA PHE A 52 -0.62 -8.37 12.08
C PHE A 52 -0.82 -9.25 13.32
N ASP A 53 -1.20 -10.52 13.13
CA ASP A 53 -1.38 -11.47 14.24
C ASP A 53 -0.07 -11.69 15.01
N LEU A 54 1.05 -11.86 14.30
CA LEU A 54 2.37 -11.99 14.93
C LEU A 54 2.77 -10.75 15.74
N LEU A 55 2.46 -9.55 15.25
CA LEU A 55 2.73 -8.30 15.97
C LEU A 55 1.84 -8.16 17.23
N ARG A 56 0.59 -8.60 17.13
CA ARG A 56 -0.34 -8.64 18.27
C ARG A 56 0.17 -9.57 19.37
N ASP A 57 0.59 -10.77 19.00
CA ASP A 57 1.15 -11.76 19.92
C ASP A 57 2.43 -11.25 20.58
N GLN A 58 3.29 -10.60 19.79
CA GLN A 58 4.51 -9.99 20.29
C GLN A 58 4.21 -8.94 21.37
N LYS A 59 3.23 -8.07 21.13
CA LYS A 59 2.84 -7.03 22.09
C LYS A 59 2.38 -7.65 23.43
N GLN A 60 1.52 -8.67 23.37
CA GLN A 60 1.04 -9.35 24.59
C GLN A 60 2.17 -10.00 25.39
N ILE A 61 3.16 -10.59 24.71
CA ILE A 61 4.31 -11.20 25.37
C ILE A 61 5.19 -10.13 26.04
N VAL A 62 5.42 -9.01 25.36
CA VAL A 62 6.20 -7.89 25.92
C VAL A 62 5.52 -7.31 27.16
N GLU A 63 4.20 -7.14 27.12
CA GLU A 63 3.42 -6.69 28.28
C GLU A 63 3.52 -7.67 29.46
N LYS A 64 3.43 -8.98 29.20
CA LYS A 64 3.63 -10.01 30.23
C LYS A 64 5.04 -9.94 30.85
N ILE A 65 6.08 -9.82 30.02
CA ILE A 65 7.47 -9.67 30.48
C ILE A 65 7.60 -8.40 31.34
N HIS A 66 7.03 -7.29 30.89
CA HIS A 66 7.06 -6.03 31.61
C HIS A 66 6.35 -6.15 32.97
N TYR A 67 5.18 -6.79 33.01
CA TYR A 67 4.44 -7.06 34.24
C TYR A 67 5.28 -7.85 35.25
N PHE A 68 5.95 -8.92 34.81
CA PHE A 68 6.80 -9.71 35.71
C PHE A 68 7.99 -8.88 36.24
N ARG A 69 8.62 -8.07 35.39
CA ARG A 69 9.78 -7.26 35.76
C ARG A 69 9.44 -6.09 36.69
N ASN A 70 8.24 -5.51 36.56
CA ASN A 70 7.81 -4.34 37.32
C ASN A 70 6.96 -4.69 38.56
N LYS A 71 6.89 -5.98 38.92
CA LYS A 71 6.18 -6.44 40.11
C LYS A 71 6.92 -5.91 41.36
N GLU A 72 6.20 -5.25 42.26
CA GLU A 72 6.74 -4.52 43.43
C GLU A 72 7.62 -5.34 44.38
N LYS A 73 7.63 -6.68 44.25
CA LYS A 73 8.57 -7.54 44.97
C LYS A 73 9.94 -7.48 44.29
N LYS A 74 10.88 -6.76 44.91
CA LYS A 74 12.30 -6.60 44.51
C LYS A 74 13.09 -7.89 44.22
N ARG A 75 12.52 -9.07 44.45
CA ARG A 75 13.11 -10.38 44.10
C ARG A 75 12.06 -11.26 43.42
N LEU A 76 12.31 -11.55 42.14
CA LEU A 76 11.60 -12.58 41.38
C LEU A 76 11.87 -13.96 41.99
N ASN A 77 10.84 -14.78 42.12
CA ASN A 77 11.03 -16.19 42.46
C ASN A 77 11.65 -16.95 41.25
N PHE A 78 12.39 -18.02 41.50
CA PHE A 78 12.96 -18.92 40.48
C PHE A 78 11.93 -19.34 39.42
N TYR A 79 10.70 -19.65 39.84
CA TYR A 79 9.61 -19.97 38.93
C TYR A 79 9.25 -18.80 38.00
N GLU A 80 9.17 -17.57 38.53
CA GLU A 80 8.86 -16.38 37.73
C GLU A 80 9.99 -16.08 36.73
N VAL A 81 11.25 -16.26 37.15
CA VAL A 81 12.41 -16.13 36.25
C VAL A 81 12.34 -17.14 35.10
N GLN A 82 12.02 -18.41 35.38
CA GLN A 82 11.83 -19.44 34.35
C GLN A 82 10.73 -19.06 33.35
N GLN A 83 9.63 -18.49 33.83
CA GLN A 83 8.54 -18.03 32.96
C GLN A 83 8.94 -16.83 32.10
N ILE A 84 9.69 -15.88 32.65
CA ILE A 84 10.24 -14.75 31.88
C ILE A 84 11.16 -15.27 30.77
N ILE A 85 12.07 -16.19 31.07
CA ILE A 85 13.01 -16.75 30.08
C ILE A 85 12.24 -17.42 28.94
N LYS A 86 11.22 -18.22 29.23
CA LYS A 86 10.36 -18.84 28.21
C LYS A 86 9.63 -17.80 27.34
N LEU A 87 9.11 -16.74 27.96
CA LEU A 87 8.46 -15.65 27.24
C LEU A 87 9.45 -14.88 26.35
N GLU A 88 10.67 -14.66 26.82
CA GLU A 88 11.73 -13.99 26.06
C GLU A 88 12.18 -14.83 24.87
N GLN A 89 12.37 -16.14 25.03
CA GLN A 89 12.66 -17.07 23.94
C GLN A 89 11.57 -17.00 22.87
N LYS A 90 10.29 -17.08 23.28
CA LYS A 90 9.15 -16.96 22.36
C LYS A 90 9.12 -15.60 21.65
N ASN A 91 9.49 -14.52 22.34
CA ASN A 91 9.58 -13.19 21.72
C ASN A 91 10.71 -13.11 20.69
N ILE A 92 11.85 -13.74 20.93
CA ILE A 92 12.96 -13.80 19.97
C ILE A 92 12.53 -14.56 18.70
N GLU A 93 11.88 -15.71 18.85
CA GLU A 93 11.34 -16.48 17.71
C GLU A 93 10.33 -15.66 16.89
N LEU A 94 9.42 -14.95 17.55
CA LEU A 94 8.47 -14.05 16.87
C LEU A 94 9.17 -12.92 16.12
N LYS A 95 10.20 -12.29 16.72
CA LYS A 95 11.00 -11.26 16.05
C LYS A 95 11.67 -11.78 14.77
N GLN A 96 12.18 -13.00 14.79
CA GLN A 96 12.78 -13.64 13.62
C GLN A 96 11.74 -13.83 12.51
N LYS A 97 10.59 -14.43 12.83
CA LYS A 97 9.48 -14.63 11.87
C LYS A 97 8.99 -13.32 11.25
N ILE A 98 8.83 -12.28 12.07
CA ILE A 98 8.44 -10.93 11.59
C ILE A 98 9.50 -10.37 10.63
N SER A 99 10.79 -10.55 10.92
CA SER A 99 11.88 -10.09 10.06
C SER A 99 11.86 -10.78 8.69
N GLU A 100 11.63 -12.10 8.67
CA GLU A 100 11.51 -12.88 7.43
C GLU A 100 10.35 -12.40 6.57
N ILE A 101 9.16 -12.22 7.17
CA ILE A 101 7.99 -11.70 6.46
C ILE A 101 8.25 -10.30 5.90
N LYS A 102 8.91 -9.42 6.68
CA LYS A 102 9.28 -8.07 6.20
C LYS A 102 10.24 -8.13 5.00
N LYS A 103 11.21 -9.04 4.99
CA LYS A 103 12.10 -9.25 3.83
C LYS A 103 11.33 -9.69 2.59
N ILE A 104 10.33 -10.57 2.75
CA ILE A 104 9.45 -10.99 1.64
C ILE A 104 8.70 -9.78 1.08
N PHE A 105 8.13 -8.94 1.93
CA PHE A 105 7.47 -7.69 1.48
C PHE A 105 8.42 -6.75 0.75
N GLN A 106 9.64 -6.53 1.27
CA GLN A 106 10.63 -5.68 0.60
C GLN A 106 11.07 -6.22 -0.76
N LYS A 107 11.22 -7.55 -0.88
CA LYS A 107 11.56 -8.19 -2.16
C LYS A 107 10.43 -8.02 -3.19
N ASN A 108 9.18 -8.18 -2.76
CA ASN A 108 8.01 -8.06 -3.64
C ASN A 108 7.74 -6.60 -4.05
N ASN A 109 8.05 -5.64 -3.17
CA ASN A 109 7.82 -4.20 -3.40
C ASN A 109 9.05 -3.46 -3.94
N LYS A 110 10.12 -4.17 -4.33
CA LYS A 110 11.32 -3.54 -4.91
C LYS A 110 10.93 -2.91 -6.25
N LYS A 111 10.68 -1.60 -6.25
CA LYS A 111 10.51 -0.82 -7.48
C LYS A 111 11.81 -0.91 -8.28
N VAL A 112 11.70 -1.32 -9.54
CA VAL A 112 12.80 -1.19 -10.51
C VAL A 112 13.05 0.31 -10.67
N THR A 113 14.11 0.82 -10.03
CA THR A 113 14.58 2.17 -10.29
C THR A 113 15.32 2.12 -11.62
N PHE A 114 14.73 2.69 -12.67
CA PHE A 114 15.46 2.93 -13.90
C PHE A 114 16.61 3.88 -13.58
N ASN A 115 17.84 3.43 -13.77
CA ASN A 115 18.99 4.31 -13.72
C ASN A 115 18.89 5.22 -14.94
N LEU A 116 18.40 6.46 -14.77
CA LEU A 116 18.18 7.42 -15.87
C LEU A 116 19.49 8.06 -16.36
N LYS A 117 20.64 7.72 -15.75
CA LYS A 117 21.96 8.22 -16.13
C LYS A 117 22.34 8.06 -17.61
N PRO A 118 22.00 6.97 -18.32
CA PRO A 118 22.27 6.85 -19.75
C PRO A 118 21.29 7.63 -20.64
N LEU A 119 20.10 8.00 -20.15
CA LEU A 119 19.12 8.76 -20.93
C LEU A 119 19.47 10.25 -21.03
N ILE A 120 20.10 10.81 -19.99
CA ILE A 120 20.57 12.21 -19.99
C ILE A 120 21.64 12.41 -21.06
N LYS A 121 22.49 11.39 -21.29
CA LYS A 121 23.58 11.45 -22.27
C LYS A 121 23.08 11.53 -23.73
N ILE A 122 21.86 11.08 -24.00
CA ILE A 122 21.27 11.10 -25.36
C ILE A 122 20.68 12.48 -25.69
N ILE A 123 20.43 13.34 -24.70
CA ILE A 123 19.85 14.67 -24.90
C ILE A 123 20.94 15.72 -25.16
N GLU A 124 22.20 15.41 -24.85
CA GLU A 124 23.34 16.33 -24.98
C GLU A 124 24.14 16.17 -26.29
N ASP A 125 23.80 15.19 -27.14
CA ASP A 125 24.35 15.00 -28.51
C ASP A 125 23.37 15.52 -29.59
#